data_AF-W2SQN8-F1
#
_entry.id   AF-W2SQN8-F1
#
_cell.length_a   1.000
_cell.length_b   1.000
_cell.length_c   1.000
_cell.angle_alpha   90.00
_cell.angle_beta   90.00
_cell.angle_gamma   90.00
#
_symmetry.space_group_name_H-M   'P 1'
#
loop_
_entity.id
_entity.type
_entity.pdbx_description
1 polymer ?
#
loop_
_entity_poly.entity_id
_entity_poly.type
_entity_poly.pdbx_seq_one_letter_code
_entity_poly.pdbx_strand_id
1 'polypeptide(L)'
;MRLFFKETLIVWSESDTCDLALSFQEKSGCEEIWAKICEVQGRDPGDADGGYDEMDDGELSEGSSNALAGGGAGGRVIIPPIEVGRLAEVDTVIQNHLATQALREKMANAIETDGILPKLVDVFRMCEDIEHKDGLRTLYSIAKNLFMLNRNSLNE
;
A
#
# COMPACT_ATOMS: atom_id res chain seq x y z
N MET A 1 -13.23 14.88 -14.94
CA MET A 1 -12.65 13.58 -14.58
C MET A 1 -12.44 12.80 -15.87
N ARG A 2 -11.18 12.55 -16.23
CA ARG A 2 -10.84 11.67 -17.37
C ARG A 2 -10.84 10.24 -16.84
N LEU A 3 -11.40 9.31 -17.60
CA LEU A 3 -11.55 7.92 -17.22
C LEU A 3 -11.20 7.07 -18.44
N PHE A 4 -10.40 6.04 -18.22
CA PHE A 4 -9.82 5.18 -19.25
C PHE A 4 -9.94 3.72 -18.83
N PHE A 5 -10.23 2.84 -19.79
CA PHE A 5 -10.34 1.40 -19.58
C PHE A 5 -9.50 0.66 -20.61
N LYS A 6 -8.70 -0.30 -20.13
CA LYS A 6 -7.94 -1.22 -20.99
C LYS A 6 -7.84 -2.58 -20.34
N GLU A 7 -8.62 -3.53 -20.86
CA GLU A 7 -8.60 -4.95 -20.47
C GLU A 7 -8.79 -5.16 -18.97
N THR A 8 -7.70 -5.17 -18.21
CA THR A 8 -7.67 -5.38 -16.75
C THR A 8 -7.32 -4.11 -15.97
N LEU A 9 -7.29 -2.95 -16.62
CA LEU A 9 -6.90 -1.67 -16.01
C LEU A 9 -7.97 -0.60 -16.20
N ILE A 10 -8.34 0.07 -15.11
CA ILE A 10 -9.17 1.29 -15.11
C ILE A 10 -8.31 2.43 -14.59
N VAL A 11 -8.17 3.52 -15.34
CA VAL A 11 -7.36 4.69 -14.96
C VAL A 11 -8.25 5.92 -14.92
N TRP A 12 -8.11 6.79 -13.92
CA TRP A 12 -8.81 8.07 -13.91
C TRP A 12 -7.97 9.19 -13.31
N SER A 13 -8.26 10.42 -13.73
CA SER A 13 -7.66 11.63 -13.15
C SER A 13 -8.60 12.23 -12.12
N GLU A 14 -8.20 12.21 -10.84
CA GLU A 14 -8.93 12.86 -9.74
C GLU A 14 -8.74 14.39 -9.77
N SER A 15 -7.56 14.84 -10.22
CA SER A 15 -7.23 16.25 -10.50
C SER A 15 -6.19 16.33 -11.62
N ASP A 16 -5.85 17.54 -12.10
CA ASP A 16 -4.91 17.74 -13.21
C ASP A 16 -3.49 17.20 -12.94
N THR A 17 -3.17 16.91 -11.68
CA THR A 17 -1.85 16.41 -11.25
C THR A 17 -1.93 15.04 -10.57
N CYS A 18 -3.10 14.39 -10.53
CA CYS A 18 -3.30 13.14 -9.81
C CYS A 18 -4.06 12.13 -10.67
N ASP A 19 -3.33 11.14 -11.19
CA ASP A 19 -3.86 9.98 -11.90
C ASP A 19 -3.82 8.73 -11.01
N LEU A 20 -4.94 8.01 -10.97
CA LEU A 20 -5.14 6.78 -10.22
C LEU A 20 -5.45 5.63 -11.17
N ALA A 21 -5.00 4.43 -10.82
CA ALA A 21 -5.23 3.23 -11.61
C ALA A 21 -5.64 2.04 -10.74
N LEU A 22 -6.68 1.32 -11.17
CA LEU A 22 -7.12 0.04 -10.61
C LEU A 22 -6.76 -1.09 -11.59
N SER A 23 -5.89 -1.98 -11.13
CA SER A 23 -5.49 -3.19 -11.85
C SER A 23 -6.23 -4.40 -11.29
N PHE A 24 -6.83 -5.18 -12.18
CA PHE A 24 -7.50 -6.43 -11.89
C PHE A 24 -6.64 -7.60 -12.36
N GLN A 25 -6.72 -8.72 -11.65
CA GLN A 25 -6.06 -9.96 -12.06
C GLN A 25 -6.83 -10.65 -13.21
N GLU A 26 -8.16 -10.50 -13.23
CA GLU A 26 -9.04 -11.11 -14.23
C GLU A 26 -9.86 -10.04 -14.97
N LYS A 27 -9.97 -10.20 -16.29
CA LYS A 27 -10.71 -9.28 -17.17
C LYS A 27 -12.19 -9.19 -16.80
N SER A 28 -12.80 -10.31 -16.43
CA SER A 28 -14.21 -10.37 -16.01
C SER A 28 -14.50 -9.48 -14.79
N GLY A 29 -13.62 -9.48 -13.79
CA GLY A 29 -13.75 -8.61 -12.61
C GLY A 29 -13.55 -7.13 -12.93
N CYS A 30 -12.66 -6.82 -13.88
CA CYS A 30 -12.45 -5.46 -14.37
C CYS A 30 -13.69 -4.94 -15.11
N GLU A 31 -14.25 -5.74 -16.01
CA GLU A 31 -15.44 -5.41 -16.81
C GLU A 31 -16.68 -5.18 -15.94
N GLU A 32 -16.86 -5.96 -14.87
CA GLU A 32 -17.97 -5.77 -13.93
C GLU A 32 -17.90 -4.40 -13.24
N ILE A 33 -16.71 -3.99 -12.78
CA ILE A 33 -16.52 -2.69 -12.13
C ILE A 33 -16.63 -1.55 -13.15
N TRP A 34 -16.09 -1.74 -14.36
CA TRP A 34 -16.25 -0.79 -15.46
C TRP A 34 -17.72 -0.53 -15.78
N ALA A 35 -18.53 -1.58 -15.91
CA ALA A 35 -19.95 -1.46 -16.19
C ALA A 35 -20.69 -0.64 -15.12
N LYS A 36 -20.38 -0.85 -13.83
CA LYS A 36 -20.94 -0.07 -12.71
C LYS A 36 -20.52 1.40 -12.76
N ILE A 37 -19.27 1.69 -13.14
CA ILE A 37 -18.80 3.08 -13.28
C ILE A 37 -19.54 3.76 -14.43
N CYS A 38 -19.70 3.08 -15.57
CA CYS A 38 -20.46 3.59 -16.71
C CYS A 38 -21.94 3.85 -16.36
N GLU A 39 -22.58 2.96 -15.59
CA GLU A 39 -23.95 3.15 -15.08
C GLU A 39 -24.08 4.42 -14.25
N VAL A 40 -23.16 4.65 -13.30
CA VAL A 40 -23.18 5.84 -12.43
C VAL A 40 -22.85 7.13 -13.20
N GLN A 41 -21.96 7.05 -14.19
CA GLN A 41 -21.56 8.21 -15.00
C GLN A 41 -22.46 8.46 -16.22
N GLY A 42 -23.48 7.62 -16.46
CA GLY A 42 -24.38 7.72 -17.61
C GLY A 42 -23.68 7.52 -18.96
N ARG A 43 -22.59 6.75 -18.99
CA ARG A 43 -21.82 6.43 -20.21
C ARG A 43 -22.16 5.05 -20.73
N ASP A 44 -21.95 4.84 -22.02
CA ASP A 44 -22.05 3.51 -22.62
C ASP A 44 -20.75 2.71 -22.33
N PRO A 45 -20.83 1.45 -21.85
CA PRO A 45 -19.65 0.62 -21.57
C PRO A 45 -18.71 0.41 -22.77
N GLY A 46 -19.17 0.67 -24.00
CA GLY A 46 -18.40 0.56 -25.23
C GLY A 46 -17.45 1.74 -25.52
N ASP A 47 -17.59 2.88 -24.84
CA ASP A 47 -16.79 4.09 -25.08
C ASP A 47 -15.48 4.08 -24.25
N ALA A 48 -14.62 3.11 -24.51
CA ALA A 48 -13.33 2.94 -23.81
C ALA A 48 -12.24 3.96 -24.21
N ASP A 49 -12.50 4.81 -25.21
CA ASP A 49 -11.54 5.77 -25.75
C ASP A 49 -12.05 7.21 -25.58
N GLY A 50 -11.78 7.78 -24.40
CA GLY A 50 -11.91 9.22 -24.17
C GLY A 50 -10.71 9.93 -24.78
N GLY A 51 -10.87 10.38 -26.03
CA GLY A 51 -9.83 10.89 -26.92
C GLY A 51 -8.75 11.80 -26.33
N TYR A 52 -7.52 11.50 -26.71
CA TYR A 52 -6.43 12.47 -26.81
C TYR A 52 -6.57 13.16 -28.16
N ASP A 53 -6.67 14.50 -28.13
CA ASP A 53 -6.37 15.32 -29.30
C ASP A 53 -4.84 15.48 -29.35
N GLU A 54 -4.33 15.34 -30.55
CA GLU A 54 -2.92 15.18 -30.90
C GLU A 54 -2.20 16.54 -30.88
N MET A 55 -1.27 16.76 -29.94
CA MET A 55 -0.23 17.81 -29.97
C MET A 55 0.92 17.39 -29.05
N ASP A 56 2.19 17.67 -29.27
CA ASP A 56 3.09 18.03 -30.38
C ASP A 56 4.48 18.07 -29.68
N ASP A 57 5.53 17.77 -30.42
CA ASP A 57 6.91 17.63 -29.95
C ASP A 57 7.49 18.96 -29.41
N GLY A 58 8.28 18.92 -28.32
CA GLY A 58 8.72 20.13 -27.61
C GLY A 58 9.74 19.91 -26.48
N GLU A 59 10.93 19.49 -26.86
CA GLU A 59 12.25 19.58 -26.20
C GLU A 59 12.49 20.59 -25.03
N LEU A 60 13.35 20.14 -24.08
CA LEU A 60 14.23 20.85 -23.11
C LEU A 60 13.83 21.08 -21.62
N SER A 61 14.64 20.40 -20.77
CA SER A 61 15.38 20.91 -19.59
C SER A 61 14.86 20.66 -18.16
N GLU A 62 15.45 19.62 -17.56
CA GLU A 62 16.06 19.53 -16.22
C GLU A 62 15.69 20.61 -15.17
N GLY A 63 14.98 20.19 -14.12
CA GLY A 63 14.73 21.01 -12.94
C GLY A 63 14.33 20.14 -11.73
N SER A 64 15.35 19.61 -11.04
CA SER A 64 15.20 18.93 -9.76
C SER A 64 14.44 19.78 -8.74
N SER A 65 13.36 19.21 -8.17
CA SER A 65 13.08 19.31 -6.74
C SER A 65 12.13 18.19 -6.32
N ASN A 66 12.66 16.96 -6.31
CA ASN A 66 12.11 15.90 -5.48
C ASN A 66 12.42 16.26 -4.02
N ALA A 67 11.46 16.89 -3.36
CA ALA A 67 11.52 17.21 -1.95
C ALA A 67 10.19 16.83 -1.28
N LEU A 68 10.15 15.58 -0.82
CA LEU A 68 9.67 15.18 0.51
C LEU A 68 8.14 15.25 0.72
N ALA A 69 7.41 14.19 1.09
CA ALA A 69 7.77 12.84 1.53
C ALA A 69 6.46 12.00 1.56
N GLY A 70 6.41 10.72 1.19
CA GLY A 70 7.45 9.85 0.65
C GLY A 70 6.90 8.43 0.48
N GLY A 71 7.16 7.80 -0.67
CA GLY A 71 6.96 6.36 -0.83
C GLY A 71 6.41 5.87 -2.18
N GLY A 72 6.81 6.49 -3.29
CA GLY A 72 6.60 5.92 -4.62
C GLY A 72 7.19 4.51 -4.76
N ALA A 73 6.63 3.76 -5.70
CA ALA A 73 7.04 2.41 -6.08
C ALA A 73 8.57 2.26 -6.19
N GLY A 74 9.22 1.68 -5.16
CA GLY A 74 10.64 1.27 -5.22
C GLY A 74 11.44 1.30 -3.92
N GLY A 75 10.97 1.97 -2.86
CA GLY A 75 11.70 2.05 -1.58
C GLY A 75 11.69 0.74 -0.76
N ARG A 76 12.84 0.37 -0.17
CA ARG A 76 12.93 -0.70 0.84
C ARG A 76 12.13 -0.27 2.08
N VAL A 77 11.31 -1.17 2.61
CA VAL A 77 10.62 -0.95 3.89
C VAL A 77 11.68 -0.85 4.99
N ILE A 78 11.65 0.23 5.77
CA ILE A 78 12.54 0.42 6.92
C ILE A 78 11.70 0.24 8.18
N ILE A 79 11.94 -0.86 8.90
CA ILE A 79 11.29 -1.14 10.18
C ILE A 79 12.17 -0.54 11.28
N PRO A 80 11.61 0.27 12.21
CA PRO A 80 12.35 0.74 13.37
C PRO A 80 12.93 -0.41 14.20
N PRO A 81 14.02 -0.19 14.95
CA PRO A 81 14.49 -1.09 16.00
C PRO A 81 13.36 -1.56 16.90
N ILE A 82 13.30 -2.88 17.13
CA ILE A 82 12.32 -3.53 17.98
C ILE A 82 12.77 -3.38 19.42
N GLU A 83 12.35 -2.27 20.04
CA GLU A 83 12.72 -1.87 21.39
C GLU A 83 11.48 -1.30 22.10
N VAL A 84 11.38 -1.45 23.42
CA VAL A 84 10.18 -1.03 24.19
C VAL A 84 9.82 0.43 23.97
N GLY A 85 10.82 1.32 23.89
CA GLY A 85 10.60 2.75 23.68
C GLY A 85 10.10 3.13 22.27
N ARG A 86 10.14 2.18 21.32
CA ARG A 86 9.83 2.43 19.89
C ARG A 86 8.68 1.59 19.36
N LEU A 87 8.05 0.77 20.19
CA LEU A 87 6.94 -0.10 19.79
C LEU A 87 5.79 0.66 19.11
N ALA A 88 5.49 1.89 19.53
CA ALA A 88 4.45 2.71 18.91
C ALA A 88 4.79 3.11 17.46
N GLU A 89 6.06 3.39 17.18
CA GLU A 89 6.55 3.68 15.83
C GLU A 89 6.47 2.43 14.95
N VAL A 90 6.86 1.27 15.50
CA VAL A 90 6.77 -0.03 14.81
C VAL A 90 5.32 -0.33 14.44
N ASP A 91 4.38 -0.16 15.38
CA ASP A 91 2.95 -0.38 15.13
C ASP A 91 2.42 0.54 14.03
N THR A 92 2.76 1.83 14.09
CA THR A 92 2.37 2.82 13.08
C THR A 92 2.91 2.46 11.69
N VAL A 93 4.17 2.04 11.61
CA VAL A 93 4.79 1.64 10.34
C VAL A 93 4.09 0.42 9.76
N ILE A 94 3.82 -0.62 10.56
CA ILE A 94 3.10 -1.82 10.07
C ILE A 94 1.69 -1.43 9.62
N GLN A 95 0.97 -0.64 10.41
CA GLN A 95 -0.39 -0.19 10.10
C GLN A 95 -0.47 0.57 8.76
N ASN A 96 0.51 1.43 8.48
CA ASN A 96 0.59 2.18 7.21
C ASN A 96 0.75 1.28 5.98
N HIS A 97 1.16 0.02 6.15
CA HIS A 97 1.35 -0.93 5.05
C HIS A 97 0.17 -1.91 4.90
N LEU A 98 -0.91 -1.75 5.68
CA LEU A 98 -2.10 -2.61 5.59
C LEU A 98 -3.08 -2.19 4.48
N ALA A 99 -2.89 -1.01 3.88
CA ALA A 99 -3.85 -0.40 2.96
C ALA A 99 -4.06 -1.19 1.65
N THR A 100 -3.00 -1.80 1.10
CA THR A 100 -3.08 -2.52 -0.18
C THR A 100 -2.31 -3.84 -0.11
N GLN A 101 -2.71 -4.83 -0.93
CA GLN A 101 -2.05 -6.14 -0.97
C GLN A 101 -0.55 -6.04 -1.27
N ALA A 102 -0.15 -5.18 -2.19
CA ALA A 102 1.26 -4.97 -2.54
C ALA A 102 2.09 -4.40 -1.37
N LEU A 103 1.51 -3.48 -0.57
CA LEU A 103 2.17 -2.96 0.63
C LEU A 103 2.26 -4.02 1.73
N ARG A 104 1.20 -4.83 1.90
CA ARG A 104 1.20 -5.95 2.85
C ARG A 104 2.29 -6.96 2.52
N GLU A 105 2.43 -7.33 1.24
CA GLU A 105 3.48 -8.25 0.79
C GLU A 105 4.89 -7.68 0.98
N LYS A 106 5.09 -6.39 0.69
CA LYS A 106 6.38 -5.72 0.96
C LYS A 106 6.72 -5.72 2.45
N MET A 107 5.74 -5.44 3.31
CA MET A 107 5.93 -5.45 4.75
C MET A 107 6.21 -6.87 5.27
N ALA A 108 5.44 -7.87 4.82
CA ALA A 108 5.66 -9.27 5.17
C ALA A 108 7.08 -9.75 4.80
N ASN A 109 7.54 -9.44 3.58
CA ASN A 109 8.89 -9.80 3.14
C ASN A 109 9.97 -9.10 4.00
N ALA A 110 9.76 -7.85 4.42
CA ALA A 110 10.70 -7.14 5.28
C ALA A 110 10.76 -7.75 6.69
N ILE A 111 9.60 -8.12 7.25
CA ILE A 111 9.50 -8.81 8.55
C ILE A 111 10.26 -10.14 8.55
N GLU A 112 10.10 -10.94 7.49
CA GLU A 112 10.79 -12.22 7.31
C GLU A 112 12.30 -12.01 7.13
N THR A 113 12.70 -11.10 6.23
CA THR A 113 14.11 -10.85 5.90
C THR A 113 14.91 -10.28 7.08
N ASP A 114 14.32 -9.36 7.83
CA ASP A 114 15.00 -8.67 8.92
C ASP A 114 14.86 -9.43 10.27
N GLY A 115 14.19 -10.59 10.27
CA GLY A 115 14.01 -11.46 11.44
C GLY A 115 13.31 -10.74 12.58
N ILE A 116 12.17 -10.10 12.29
CA ILE A 116 11.47 -9.24 13.25
C ILE A 116 10.69 -10.03 14.31
N LEU A 117 10.14 -11.20 13.95
CA LEU A 117 9.34 -12.01 14.88
C LEU A 117 10.12 -12.46 16.14
N PRO A 118 11.35 -13.03 16.04
CA PRO A 118 12.14 -13.36 17.22
C PRO A 118 12.39 -12.15 18.13
N LYS A 119 12.70 -10.98 17.55
CA LYS A 119 12.95 -9.74 18.30
C LYS A 119 11.69 -9.26 19.05
N LEU A 120 10.52 -9.37 18.41
CA LEU A 120 9.24 -9.05 19.06
C LEU A 120 8.95 -9.98 20.25
N VAL A 121 9.28 -11.27 20.12
CA VAL A 121 9.13 -12.26 21.21
C VAL A 121 10.07 -11.93 22.38
N ASP A 122 11.32 -11.56 22.10
CA ASP A 122 12.27 -11.18 23.15
C ASP A 122 11.80 -9.93 23.91
N VAL A 123 11.30 -8.91 23.20
CA VAL A 123 10.73 -7.71 23.82
C VAL A 123 9.45 -8.01 24.58
N PHE A 124 8.62 -8.94 24.09
CA PHE A 124 7.43 -9.39 24.80
C PHE A 124 7.77 -10.01 26.15
N ARG A 125 8.71 -10.96 26.17
CA ARG A 125 9.19 -11.60 27.42
C ARG A 125 9.74 -10.57 28.40
N MET A 126 10.56 -9.64 27.90
CA MET A 126 11.09 -8.56 28.73
C MET A 126 9.97 -7.68 29.32
N CYS A 127 8.96 -7.32 28.52
CA CYS A 127 7.81 -6.56 29.02
C CYS A 127 6.98 -7.34 30.03
N GLU A 128 6.85 -8.65 29.86
CA GLU A 128 6.15 -9.54 30.79
C GLU A 128 6.89 -9.63 32.14
N ASP A 129 8.20 -9.85 32.11
CA ASP A 129 9.06 -9.98 33.30
C ASP A 129 9.02 -8.73 34.20
N ILE A 130 8.94 -7.54 33.59
CA ILE A 130 8.86 -6.25 34.32
C ILE A 130 7.42 -5.74 34.48
N GLU A 131 6.42 -6.53 34.10
CA GLU A 131 4.99 -6.20 34.12
C GLU A 131 4.60 -4.90 33.39
N HIS A 132 5.31 -4.55 32.31
CA HIS A 132 5.08 -3.34 31.53
C HIS A 132 3.82 -3.43 30.65
N LYS A 133 2.66 -3.11 31.25
CA LYS A 133 1.33 -3.27 30.62
C LYS A 133 1.15 -2.47 29.32
N ASP A 134 1.70 -1.27 29.23
CA ASP A 134 1.53 -0.44 28.04
C ASP A 134 2.30 -1.02 26.84
N GLY A 135 3.52 -1.50 27.05
CA GLY A 135 4.29 -2.20 26.02
C GLY A 135 3.59 -3.49 25.57
N LEU A 136 3.04 -4.27 26.51
CA LEU A 136 2.24 -5.46 26.18
C LEU A 136 1.00 -5.12 25.34
N ARG A 137 0.33 -4.01 25.63
CA ARG A 137 -0.82 -3.54 24.83
C ARG A 137 -0.40 -3.17 23.41
N THR A 138 0.73 -2.47 23.24
CA THR A 138 1.25 -2.14 21.91
C THR A 138 1.71 -3.39 21.16
N LEU A 139 2.36 -4.34 21.84
CA LEU A 139 2.73 -5.63 21.24
C LEU A 139 1.52 -6.43 20.76
N TYR A 140 0.41 -6.39 21.51
CA TYR A 140 -0.85 -6.98 21.06
C TYR A 140 -1.40 -6.30 19.79
N SER A 141 -1.34 -4.97 19.71
CA SER A 141 -1.70 -4.21 18.50
C SER A 141 -0.85 -4.64 17.30
N ILE A 142 0.48 -4.70 17.50
CA ILE A 142 1.43 -5.17 16.49
C ILE A 142 1.08 -6.59 16.04
N ALA A 143 0.87 -7.52 16.97
CA ALA A 143 0.51 -8.91 16.64
C ALA A 143 -0.77 -8.98 15.81
N LYS A 144 -1.81 -8.21 16.16
CA LYS A 144 -3.04 -8.11 15.38
C LYS A 144 -2.77 -7.59 13.96
N ASN A 145 -1.94 -6.56 13.82
CA ASN A 145 -1.56 -5.99 12.54
C ASN A 145 -0.73 -6.96 11.69
N LEU A 146 0.12 -7.80 12.31
CA LEU A 146 0.85 -8.87 11.64
C LEU A 146 -0.10 -9.91 11.03
N PHE A 147 -1.14 -10.35 11.76
CA PHE A 147 -2.16 -11.25 11.21
C PHE A 147 -2.90 -10.64 10.01
N MET A 148 -3.14 -9.33 10.03
CA MET A 148 -3.81 -8.59 8.95
C MET A 148 -2.97 -8.46 7.67
N LEU A 149 -1.66 -8.77 7.72
CA LEU A 149 -0.81 -8.86 6.53
C LEU A 149 -1.23 -10.00 5.59
N ASN A 150 -2.02 -10.97 6.08
CA ASN A 150 -2.65 -12.04 5.29
C ASN A 150 -1.65 -12.85 4.43
N ARG A 151 -0.50 -13.22 5.01
CA ARG A 151 0.43 -14.21 4.47
C ARG A 151 0.39 -15.44 5.36
N ASN A 152 0.01 -16.58 4.78
CA ASN A 152 -0.01 -17.86 5.50
C ASN A 152 1.37 -18.24 6.06
N SER A 153 2.47 -17.78 5.44
CA SER A 153 3.85 -18.01 5.90
C SER A 153 4.21 -17.31 7.22
N LEU A 154 3.51 -16.23 7.60
CA LEU A 154 3.76 -15.51 8.85
C LEU A 154 3.03 -16.14 10.06
N ASN A 155 2.09 -17.06 9.80
CA ASN A 155 1.21 -17.66 10.80
C ASN A 155 1.66 -19.08 11.23
N GLU A 156 2.70 -19.62 10.59
CA GLU A 156 3.35 -20.91 10.94
C GLU A 156 4.59 -20.68 11.81
#